data_AF-A0A8C7TKS4-F1
#
_entry.id   AF-A0A8C7TKS4-F1
#
_cell.length_a   1.000
_cell.length_b   1.000
_cell.length_c   1.000
_cell.angle_alpha   90.00
_cell.angle_beta   90.00
_cell.angle_gamma   90.00
#
_symmetry.space_group_name_H-M   'P 1'
#
loop_
_entity.id
_entity.type
_entity.pdbx_description
1 polymer ?
#
loop_
_entity_poly.entity_id
_entity_poly.type
_entity_poly.pdbx_seq_one_letter_code
_entity_poly.pdbx_strand_id
1 'polypeptide(L)'
;MAKYLAQIIVMGAQVVGRAFARALRQEYAASQAAAEARGRAGQQSAAASSLTGITLQEAQQILNIATLTPEELQKNYEHLFKVNDKEVGGSFYLQSKVRFIVQFPVSCHLCASQ
;
A
#
# COMPACT_ATOMS: atom_id res chain seq x y z
N MET A 1 -32.93 48.65 -4.61
CA MET A 1 -32.58 47.76 -3.48
C MET A 1 -31.95 46.43 -3.92
N ALA A 2 -32.54 45.67 -4.86
CA ALA A 2 -32.03 44.35 -5.27
C ALA A 2 -30.60 44.32 -5.88
N LYS A 3 -30.18 45.39 -6.58
CA LYS A 3 -28.86 45.48 -7.21
C LYS A 3 -27.68 45.37 -6.22
N TYR A 4 -27.82 45.93 -5.01
CA TYR A 4 -26.76 45.93 -4.01
C TYR A 4 -26.59 44.55 -3.35
N LEU A 5 -27.70 43.85 -3.10
CA LEU A 5 -27.69 42.47 -2.58
C LEU A 5 -27.03 41.50 -3.57
N ALA A 6 -27.38 41.60 -4.85
CA ALA A 6 -26.77 40.76 -5.89
C ALA A 6 -25.25 40.98 -5.98
N GLN A 7 -24.79 42.22 -5.86
CA GLN A 7 -23.38 42.56 -5.95
C GLN A 7 -22.55 42.03 -4.78
N ILE A 8 -23.12 42.08 -3.56
CA ILE A 8 -22.49 41.50 -2.35
C ILE A 8 -22.36 39.98 -2.48
N ILE A 9 -23.41 39.30 -2.95
CA ILE A 9 -23.40 37.84 -3.12
C ILE A 9 -22.36 37.41 -4.16
N VAL A 10 -22.28 38.12 -5.30
CA VAL A 10 -21.30 37.80 -6.36
C VAL A 10 -19.87 38.00 -5.87
N MET A 11 -19.58 39.10 -5.17
CA MET A 11 -18.25 39.35 -4.61
C MET A 11 -17.88 38.31 -3.55
N GLY A 12 -18.82 37.93 -2.68
CA GLY A 12 -18.59 36.88 -1.68
C GLY A 12 -18.33 35.50 -2.30
N ALA A 13 -19.11 35.12 -3.31
CA ALA A 13 -18.98 33.83 -3.99
C ALA A 13 -17.64 33.69 -4.72
N GLN A 14 -17.11 34.76 -5.31
CA GLN A 14 -15.80 34.73 -5.98
C GLN A 14 -14.64 34.48 -5.02
N VAL A 15 -14.70 35.04 -3.81
CA VAL A 15 -13.66 34.85 -2.79
C VAL A 15 -13.68 33.42 -2.25
N VAL A 16 -14.86 32.92 -1.88
CA VAL A 16 -15.01 31.55 -1.37
C VAL A 16 -14.71 30.51 -2.46
N GLY A 17 -15.21 30.71 -3.68
CA GLY A 17 -14.99 29.79 -4.80
C GLY A 17 -13.52 29.66 -5.20
N ARG A 18 -12.75 30.75 -5.17
CA ARG A 18 -11.29 30.70 -5.45
C ARG A 18 -10.52 29.99 -4.34
N ALA A 19 -10.90 30.17 -3.09
CA ALA A 19 -10.27 29.46 -1.97
C ALA A 19 -10.55 27.95 -2.03
N PHE A 20 -11.81 27.57 -2.28
CA PHE A 20 -12.21 26.18 -2.42
C PHE A 20 -11.56 25.50 -3.64
N ALA A 21 -11.52 26.17 -4.80
CA ALA A 21 -10.83 25.67 -5.97
C ALA A 21 -9.32 25.48 -5.74
N ARG A 22 -8.66 26.38 -4.98
CA ARG A 22 -7.24 26.23 -4.62
C ARG A 22 -6.99 25.05 -3.69
N ALA A 23 -7.85 24.87 -2.68
CA ALA A 23 -7.76 23.74 -1.76
C ALA A 23 -7.94 22.39 -2.50
N LEU A 24 -8.98 22.28 -3.34
CA LEU A 24 -9.20 21.08 -4.14
C LEU A 24 -8.07 20.81 -5.13
N ARG A 25 -7.53 21.86 -5.78
CA ARG A 25 -6.43 21.67 -6.75
C ARG A 25 -5.15 21.17 -6.06
N GLN A 26 -4.90 21.59 -4.82
CA GLN A 26 -3.74 21.12 -4.04
C GLN A 26 -3.89 19.65 -3.66
N GLU A 27 -5.06 19.23 -3.17
CA GLU A 27 -5.30 17.82 -2.86
C GLU A 27 -5.29 16.94 -4.12
N TYR A 28 -5.92 17.38 -5.22
CA TYR A 28 -5.95 16.61 -6.46
C TYR A 28 -4.57 16.51 -7.12
N ALA A 29 -3.79 17.59 -7.16
CA ALA A 29 -2.45 17.55 -7.74
C ALA A 29 -1.48 16.72 -6.89
N ALA A 30 -1.54 16.85 -5.57
CA ALA A 30 -0.75 16.03 -4.66
C ALA A 30 -1.16 14.56 -4.72
N SER A 31 -2.46 14.28 -4.82
CA SER A 31 -3.00 12.91 -4.93
C SER A 31 -2.67 12.27 -6.28
N GLN A 32 -2.73 13.01 -7.39
CA GLN A 32 -2.31 12.50 -8.70
C GLN A 32 -0.82 12.22 -8.74
N ALA A 33 0.03 13.13 -8.26
CA ALA A 33 1.48 12.90 -8.21
C ALA A 33 1.83 11.68 -7.33
N ALA A 34 1.14 11.49 -6.20
CA ALA A 34 1.31 10.31 -5.33
C ALA A 34 0.75 9.02 -5.97
N ALA A 35 -0.34 9.12 -6.74
CA ALA A 35 -0.92 7.99 -7.45
C ALA A 35 -0.08 7.57 -8.67
N GLU A 36 0.49 8.51 -9.42
CA GLU A 36 1.40 8.25 -10.54
C GLU A 36 2.73 7.65 -10.05
N ALA A 37 3.28 8.14 -8.94
CA ALA A 37 4.46 7.55 -8.29
C ALA A 37 4.21 6.10 -7.81
N ARG A 38 2.97 5.77 -7.44
CA ARG A 38 2.54 4.41 -7.08
C ARG A 38 2.03 3.58 -8.26
N GLY A 39 1.80 4.19 -9.42
CA GLY A 39 0.94 3.65 -10.47
C GLY A 39 1.50 2.44 -11.22
N ARG A 40 2.83 2.30 -11.33
CA ARG A 40 3.44 1.19 -12.10
C ARG A 40 3.89 0.02 -11.22
N ALA A 41 4.59 0.27 -10.11
CA ALA A 41 4.99 -0.79 -9.17
C ALA A 41 3.84 -1.26 -8.26
N GLY A 42 2.90 -0.35 -7.95
CA GLY A 42 1.74 -0.64 -7.09
C GLY A 42 0.66 -1.48 -7.78
N GLN A 43 0.48 -1.36 -9.10
CA GLN A 43 -0.51 -2.18 -9.83
C GLN A 43 -0.11 -3.66 -9.89
N GLN A 44 1.17 -3.97 -10.15
CA GLN A 44 1.65 -5.36 -10.11
C GLN A 44 1.63 -5.92 -8.69
N SER A 45 2.01 -5.11 -7.69
CA SER A 45 1.98 -5.53 -6.28
C SER A 45 0.55 -5.75 -5.77
N ALA A 46 -0.39 -4.91 -6.19
CA ALA A 46 -1.82 -5.08 -5.89
C ALA A 46 -2.42 -6.29 -6.61
N ALA A 47 -1.99 -6.57 -7.86
CA ALA A 47 -2.40 -7.77 -8.59
C ALA A 47 -1.82 -9.06 -7.98
N ALA A 48 -0.55 -9.05 -7.55
CA ALA A 48 0.05 -10.19 -6.85
C ALA A 48 -0.61 -10.43 -5.48
N SER A 49 -0.96 -9.35 -4.77
CA SER A 49 -1.68 -9.41 -3.50
C SER A 49 -3.13 -9.89 -3.68
N SER A 50 -3.79 -9.53 -4.78
CA SER A 50 -5.16 -10.00 -5.08
C SER A 50 -5.18 -11.47 -5.54
N LEU A 51 -4.14 -11.96 -6.21
CA LEU A 51 -4.01 -13.39 -6.55
C LEU A 51 -3.80 -14.28 -5.32
N THR A 52 -3.07 -13.78 -4.33
CA THR A 52 -2.67 -14.55 -3.14
C THR A 52 -3.57 -14.31 -1.94
N GLY A 53 -4.38 -13.25 -1.96
CA GLY A 53 -5.16 -12.78 -0.83
C GLY A 53 -4.31 -12.21 0.31
N ILE A 54 -3.02 -11.94 0.08
CA ILE A 54 -2.07 -11.46 1.09
C ILE A 54 -1.31 -10.26 0.54
N THR A 55 -1.40 -9.14 1.23
CA THR A 55 -0.67 -7.91 0.91
C THR A 55 0.80 -7.99 1.30
N LEU A 56 1.66 -7.18 0.68
CA LEU A 56 3.07 -7.05 1.08
C LEU A 56 3.22 -6.62 2.55
N GLN A 57 2.31 -5.80 3.05
CA GLN A 57 2.34 -5.35 4.44
C GLN A 57 2.01 -6.51 5.39
N GLU A 58 1.00 -7.31 5.08
CA GLU A 58 0.70 -8.54 5.83
C GLU A 58 1.85 -9.54 5.74
N ALA A 59 2.52 -9.65 4.58
CA ALA A 59 3.71 -10.49 4.42
C ALA A 59 4.83 -10.07 5.38
N GLN A 60 5.12 -8.77 5.47
CA GLN A 60 6.11 -8.22 6.40
C GLN A 60 5.75 -8.46 7.87
N GLN A 61 4.46 -8.33 8.22
CA GLN A 61 3.98 -8.62 9.57
C GLN A 61 4.12 -10.09 9.93
N ILE A 62 3.77 -11.00 9.01
CA ILE A 62 3.88 -12.44 9.22
C ILE A 62 5.35 -12.85 9.36
N LEU A 63 6.23 -12.25 8.57
CA LEU A 63 7.68 -12.48 8.64
C LEU A 63 8.36 -11.70 9.76
N ASN A 64 7.65 -10.81 10.45
CA ASN A 64 8.17 -9.95 11.51
C ASN A 64 9.42 -9.16 11.08
N ILE A 65 9.34 -8.51 9.92
CA ILE A 65 10.41 -7.66 9.37
C ILE A 65 9.86 -6.27 9.02
N ALA A 66 10.66 -5.24 9.25
CA ALA A 66 10.31 -3.86 8.89
C ALA A 66 10.81 -3.49 7.48
N THR A 67 11.88 -4.14 7.03
CA THR A 67 12.52 -3.94 5.74
C THR A 67 12.70 -5.27 5.03
N LEU A 68 12.46 -5.29 3.72
CA LEU A 68 12.64 -6.48 2.87
C LEU A 68 14.11 -6.66 2.48
N THR A 69 15.01 -6.66 3.48
CA THR A 69 16.41 -6.98 3.26
C THR A 69 16.55 -8.50 3.07
N PRO A 70 17.43 -8.97 2.16
CA PRO A 70 17.62 -10.41 1.95
C PRO A 70 18.04 -11.15 3.22
N GLU A 71 18.86 -10.51 4.07
CA GLU A 71 19.35 -11.14 5.31
C GLU A 71 18.25 -11.34 6.35
N GLU A 72 17.44 -10.30 6.62
CA GLU A 72 16.34 -10.41 7.59
C GLU A 72 15.23 -11.34 7.08
N LEU A 73 14.93 -11.26 5.78
CA LEU A 73 13.96 -12.13 5.13
C LEU A 73 14.34 -13.61 5.31
N GLN A 74 15.58 -13.97 4.95
CA GLN A 74 16.04 -15.35 5.03
C GLN A 74 16.03 -15.86 6.48
N LYS A 75 16.58 -15.07 7.41
CA LYS A 75 16.68 -15.45 8.83
C LYS A 75 15.30 -15.71 9.44
N ASN A 76 14.35 -14.79 9.24
CA ASN A 76 13.03 -14.93 9.85
C ASN A 76 12.19 -16.01 9.14
N TYR A 77 12.33 -16.14 7.82
CA TYR A 77 11.72 -17.23 7.08
C TYR A 77 12.19 -18.60 7.60
N GLU A 78 13.50 -18.83 7.72
CA GLU A 78 14.05 -20.09 8.21
C GLU A 78 13.57 -20.41 9.63
N HIS A 79 13.57 -19.40 10.50
CA HIS A 79 13.08 -19.55 11.86
C HIS A 79 11.61 -19.97 11.87
N LEU A 80 10.73 -19.20 11.22
CA LEU A 80 9.30 -19.46 11.16
C LEU A 80 8.97 -20.80 10.49
N PHE A 81 9.71 -21.16 9.45
CA PHE A 81 9.53 -22.42 8.75
C PHE A 81 9.90 -23.62 9.63
N LYS A 82 11.01 -23.52 10.39
CA LYS A 82 11.49 -24.58 11.28
C LYS A 82 10.59 -24.78 12.49
N VAL A 83 10.14 -23.71 13.15
CA VAL A 83 9.29 -23.82 14.35
C VAL A 83 7.87 -24.30 14.03
N ASN A 84 7.42 -24.14 12.78
CA ASN A 84 6.11 -24.63 12.33
C ASN A 84 6.19 -26.00 11.65
N ASP A 85 7.35 -26.66 11.67
CA ASP A 85 7.46 -28.00 11.08
C ASP A 85 6.54 -28.99 11.81
N LYS A 86 5.82 -29.79 11.01
CA LYS A 86 4.90 -30.81 11.54
C LYS A 86 5.62 -31.84 12.43
N GLU A 87 6.90 -32.10 12.17
CA GLU A 87 7.69 -33.08 12.92
C GLU A 87 8.02 -32.61 14.35
N VAL A 88 8.04 -31.29 14.58
CA VAL A 88 8.25 -30.70 15.90
C VAL A 88 6.95 -30.27 16.60
N GLY A 89 5.79 -30.74 16.10
CA GLY A 89 4.47 -30.39 16.64
C GLY A 89 3.89 -29.09 16.11
N GLY A 90 4.47 -28.53 15.03
CA GLY A 90 3.94 -27.39 14.32
C GLY A 90 2.76 -27.73 13.40
N SER A 91 2.24 -26.71 12.69
CA SER A 91 1.12 -26.86 11.78
C SER A 91 1.58 -26.81 10.33
N PHE A 92 1.27 -27.86 9.57
CA PHE A 92 1.49 -27.87 8.12
C PHE A 92 0.82 -26.69 7.40
N TYR A 93 -0.33 -26.22 7.91
CA TYR A 93 -1.02 -25.06 7.35
C TYR A 93 -0.19 -23.78 7.53
N LEU A 94 0.36 -23.57 8.73
CA LEU A 94 1.19 -22.39 9.02
C LEU A 94 2.51 -22.44 8.25
N GLN A 95 3.16 -23.60 8.20
CA GLN A 95 4.37 -23.81 7.41
C GLN A 95 4.12 -23.52 5.91
N SER A 96 2.99 -24.01 5.37
CA SER A 96 2.59 -23.75 3.98
C SER A 96 2.30 -22.27 3.72
N LYS A 97 1.69 -21.58 4.68
CA LYS A 97 1.41 -20.15 4.59
C LYS A 97 2.70 -19.32 4.57
N VAL A 98 3.68 -19.63 5.44
CA VAL A 98 4.99 -18.97 5.44
C VAL A 98 5.72 -19.15 4.11
N ARG A 99 5.72 -20.37 3.55
CA ARG A 99 6.30 -20.65 2.22
C ARG A 99 5.63 -19.83 1.12
N PHE A 100 4.30 -19.81 1.12
CA PHE A 100 3.51 -19.14 0.08
C PHE A 100 3.77 -17.63 0.03
N ILE A 101 3.92 -16.99 1.19
CA ILE A 101 4.16 -15.56 1.31
C ILE A 101 5.54 -15.17 0.77
N VAL A 102 6.58 -15.96 1.02
CA VAL A 102 7.91 -15.64 0.48
C VAL A 102 7.94 -15.80 -1.04
N GLN A 103 7.29 -16.84 -1.57
CA GLN A 103 7.32 -17.17 -2.99
C GLN A 103 6.55 -16.20 -3.90
N PHE A 104 5.43 -15.64 -3.41
CA PHE A 104 4.56 -14.81 -4.25
C PHE A 104 4.63 -13.32 -3.90
N PRO A 105 4.05 -12.81 -2.80
CA PRO A 105 4.02 -11.37 -2.56
C PRO A 105 5.42 -10.76 -2.38
N VAL A 106 6.34 -11.46 -1.72
CA VAL A 106 7.71 -10.94 -1.49
C VAL A 106 8.55 -11.01 -2.77
N SER A 107 8.69 -12.18 -3.41
CA SER A 107 9.49 -12.30 -4.64
C SER A 107 8.96 -11.44 -5.79
N CYS A 108 7.63 -11.35 -6.00
CA CYS A 108 7.09 -10.47 -7.05
C CYS A 108 7.42 -8.99 -6.79
N HIS A 109 7.40 -8.55 -5.53
CA HIS A 109 7.71 -7.16 -5.20
C HIS A 109 9.20 -6.83 -5.39
N LEU A 110 10.10 -7.75 -5.01
CA LEU A 110 11.54 -7.60 -5.28
C LEU A 110 11.86 -7.60 -6.79
N CYS A 111 11.12 -8.36 -7.59
CA CYS A 111 11.27 -8.33 -9.05
C CYS A 111 10.74 -7.04 -9.69
N ALA A 112 9.70 -6.42 -9.13
CA ALA A 112 9.13 -5.16 -9.63
C ALA A 112 9.92 -3.91 -9.21
N SER A 113 10.81 -4.04 -8.21
CA SER A 113 11.63 -2.94 -7.69
C SER A 113 13.05 -2.88 -8.26
N GLN A 114 13.42 -3.82 -9.14
CA GLN A 114 14.63 -3.80 -9.98
C GLN A 114 14.28 -3.35 -11.39
#